data_AF-A0A7S1MWP6-F1
#
_entry.id   AF-A0A7S1MWP6-F1
#
_cell.length_a   1.000
_cell.length_b   1.000
_cell.length_c   1.000
_cell.angle_alpha   90.00
_cell.angle_beta   90.00
_cell.angle_gamma   90.00
#
_symmetry.space_group_name_H-M   'P 1'
#
loop_
_entity.id
_entity.type
_entity.pdbx_description
1 polymer ?
#
loop_
_entity_poly.entity_id
_entity_poly.type
_entity_poly.pdbx_seq_one_letter_code
_entity_poly.pdbx_strand_id
1 'polypeptide(L)'
;MVVGWGWMQSRLAVFRFGEVDVDRMKGVTNVIDSETEKVKVDGIADMTVRYYGAIHSKSDSMVYLPSERVVFAGDLLFIGIAPVMWAGPAAKWSDALSDLIKRTGDDWLFVPGHGPVTDLTGVQLVKEYFDYVHKAVTERCTPSDEKQDLDCAYKLLEGLPKQLREAFSEPQRILITAQVECMTRRKGGSIQVELPTKVKLLAAQGEYAVRELVGMVKHAS
;
A
#
# COMPACT_ATOMS: atom_id res chain seq x y z
N MET A 1 28.30 5.16 14.59
CA MET A 1 27.02 5.49 13.92
C MET A 1 25.92 5.25 14.93
N VAL A 2 25.37 6.30 15.54
CA VAL A 2 24.37 6.13 16.61
C VAL A 2 23.01 5.95 15.95
N VAL A 3 22.57 4.70 15.86
CA VAL A 3 21.19 4.36 15.47
C VAL A 3 20.32 4.63 16.71
N GLY A 4 19.98 5.91 16.92
CA GLY A 4 19.16 6.36 18.05
C GLY A 4 17.68 6.44 17.69
N TRP A 5 16.81 6.46 18.71
CA TRP A 5 15.35 6.60 18.55
C TRP A 5 14.96 7.81 17.68
N GLY A 6 15.69 8.92 17.78
CA GLY A 6 15.47 10.11 16.94
C GLY A 6 15.75 9.89 15.44
N TRP A 7 16.72 9.03 15.09
CA TRP A 7 17.00 8.67 13.69
C TRP A 7 15.94 7.72 13.13
N MET A 8 15.52 6.74 13.92
CA MET A 8 14.42 5.85 13.53
C MET A 8 13.11 6.64 13.37
N GLN A 9 12.85 7.56 14.31
CA GLN A 9 11.71 8.44 14.28
C GLN A 9 11.74 9.36 13.06
N SER A 10 12.88 9.92 12.64
CA SER A 10 12.93 10.76 11.43
C SER A 10 12.69 9.97 10.14
N ARG A 11 13.13 8.71 10.07
CA ARG A 11 12.87 7.82 8.92
C ARG A 11 11.43 7.34 8.81
N LEU A 12 10.71 7.24 9.94
CA LEU A 12 9.33 6.75 10.01
C LEU A 12 8.30 7.85 10.32
N ALA A 13 8.76 9.06 10.61
CA ALA A 13 7.89 10.22 10.84
C ALA A 13 7.16 10.60 9.55
N VAL A 14 6.03 11.26 9.73
CA VAL A 14 5.37 11.99 8.65
C VAL A 14 6.41 12.90 8.00
N PHE A 15 6.50 12.85 6.67
CA PHE A 15 7.37 13.74 5.91
C PHE A 15 7.13 15.17 6.38
N ARG A 16 8.17 15.80 6.94
CA ARG A 16 8.08 17.18 7.43
C ARG A 16 8.35 18.09 6.24
N PHE A 17 7.28 18.67 5.70
CA PHE A 17 7.38 19.74 4.71
C PHE A 17 8.08 21.01 5.23
N GLY A 18 8.57 21.05 6.47
CA GLY A 18 9.36 22.18 6.99
C GLY A 18 10.73 22.35 6.33
N GLU A 19 11.28 21.29 5.70
CA GLU A 19 12.46 21.40 4.82
C GLU A 19 12.07 21.73 3.37
N VAL A 20 10.79 21.64 3.06
CA VAL A 20 10.27 22.16 1.79
C VAL A 20 10.20 23.66 1.94
N ASP A 21 11.17 24.31 1.31
CA ASP A 21 11.22 25.75 1.17
C ASP A 21 9.99 26.20 0.34
N VAL A 22 8.92 26.57 1.03
CA VAL A 22 7.69 27.07 0.41
C VAL A 22 7.92 28.39 -0.33
N ASP A 23 8.98 29.13 0.02
CA ASP A 23 9.41 30.32 -0.72
C ASP A 23 10.12 29.96 -2.04
N ARG A 24 10.50 28.69 -2.23
CA ARG A 24 10.85 28.12 -3.55
C ARG A 24 9.65 27.54 -4.28
N MET A 25 8.53 27.29 -3.60
CA MET A 25 7.23 27.01 -4.22
C MET A 25 6.52 28.29 -4.70
N LYS A 26 7.29 29.25 -5.24
CA LYS A 26 6.74 30.42 -5.92
C LYS A 26 6.00 29.95 -7.17
N GLY A 27 4.74 30.33 -7.29
CA GLY A 27 3.92 29.97 -8.45
C GLY A 27 3.12 28.68 -8.31
N VAL A 28 2.88 28.17 -7.09
CA VAL A 28 1.70 27.32 -6.87
C VAL A 28 0.47 28.21 -7.07
N THR A 29 0.02 28.28 -8.31
CA THR A 29 -1.11 29.12 -8.73
C THR A 29 -2.43 28.39 -8.62
N ASN A 30 -2.41 27.05 -8.57
CA ASN A 30 -3.59 26.20 -8.61
C ASN A 30 -3.53 25.14 -7.51
N VAL A 31 -4.63 25.03 -6.76
CA VAL A 31 -4.90 23.92 -5.83
C VAL A 31 -5.88 22.99 -6.54
N ILE A 32 -5.57 21.70 -6.57
CA ILE A 32 -6.51 20.68 -7.07
C ILE A 32 -7.34 20.21 -5.88
N ASP A 33 -8.58 20.70 -5.76
CA ASP A 33 -9.55 20.28 -4.75
C ASP A 33 -10.66 19.39 -5.32
N SER A 34 -10.63 19.15 -6.63
CA SER A 34 -11.53 18.27 -7.35
C SER A 34 -11.07 16.82 -7.25
N GLU A 35 -12.01 15.88 -7.38
CA GLU A 35 -11.70 14.45 -7.45
C GLU A 35 -10.88 14.11 -8.71
N THR A 36 -11.01 14.91 -9.77
CA THR A 36 -10.32 14.71 -11.04
C THR A 36 -10.08 16.05 -11.72
N GLU A 37 -8.84 16.29 -12.12
CA GLU A 37 -8.42 17.52 -12.77
C GLU A 37 -7.63 17.21 -14.04
N LYS A 38 -7.94 17.95 -15.11
CA LYS A 38 -7.14 17.91 -16.34
C LYS A 38 -6.08 18.98 -16.25
N VAL A 39 -4.81 18.57 -16.31
CA VAL A 39 -3.67 19.48 -16.20
C VAL A 39 -2.93 19.48 -17.53
N LYS A 40 -2.58 20.68 -18.00
CA LYS A 40 -1.69 20.87 -19.14
C LYS A 40 -0.34 21.32 -18.63
N VAL A 41 0.71 20.61 -19.05
CA VAL A 41 2.09 20.97 -18.74
C VAL A 41 2.82 21.13 -20.05
N ASP A 42 3.40 22.32 -20.28
CA ASP A 42 4.08 22.63 -21.53
C ASP A 42 5.21 21.63 -21.81
N GLY A 43 5.21 21.06 -23.01
CA GLY A 43 6.18 20.04 -23.41
C GLY A 43 5.90 18.62 -22.90
N ILE A 44 4.79 18.40 -22.18
CA ILE A 44 4.28 17.09 -21.76
C ILE A 44 2.88 16.91 -22.35
N ALA A 45 2.45 15.66 -22.50
CA ALA A 45 1.09 15.35 -22.93
C ALA A 45 0.02 15.81 -21.93
N ASP A 46 -1.20 15.97 -22.41
CA ASP A 46 -2.36 16.29 -21.58
C ASP A 46 -2.52 15.21 -20.49
N MET A 47 -2.44 15.62 -19.22
CA MET A 47 -2.54 14.71 -18.09
C MET A 47 -3.87 14.87 -17.37
N THR A 48 -4.34 13.79 -16.77
CA THR A 48 -5.47 13.80 -15.84
C THR A 48 -4.99 13.31 -14.48
N VAL A 49 -5.10 14.14 -13.45
CA VAL A 49 -4.81 13.76 -12.06
C VAL A 49 -6.10 13.34 -11.41
N ARG A 50 -6.12 12.17 -10.79
CA ARG A 50 -7.28 11.66 -10.05
C ARG A 50 -6.93 11.42 -8.60
N TYR A 51 -7.71 11.99 -7.70
CA TYR A 51 -7.55 11.86 -6.27
C TYR A 51 -8.38 10.69 -5.72
N TYR A 52 -7.77 9.85 -4.89
CA TYR A 52 -8.39 8.65 -4.31
C TYR A 52 -8.61 8.75 -2.80
N GLY A 53 -8.23 9.87 -2.17
CA GLY A 53 -8.32 10.02 -0.73
C GLY A 53 -7.15 9.36 -0.01
N ALA A 54 -7.38 8.98 1.25
CA ALA A 54 -6.38 8.37 2.10
C ALA A 54 -6.48 6.82 2.04
N ILE A 55 -5.56 6.17 1.34
CA ILE A 55 -5.51 4.72 1.10
C ILE A 55 -4.14 4.14 1.49
N HIS A 56 -3.05 4.52 0.82
CA HIS A 56 -1.68 4.19 1.24
C HIS A 56 -1.11 5.27 2.15
N SER A 57 -1.40 6.53 1.81
CA SER A 57 -0.95 7.71 2.53
C SER A 57 -2.14 8.55 3.01
N LYS A 58 -1.88 9.79 3.41
CA LYS A 58 -2.95 10.75 3.75
C LYS A 58 -3.65 11.31 2.51
N SER A 59 -3.02 11.18 1.34
CA SER A 59 -3.48 11.76 0.08
C SER A 59 -2.85 11.00 -1.08
N ASP A 60 -3.62 10.07 -1.67
CA ASP A 60 -3.17 9.26 -2.79
C ASP A 60 -3.84 9.71 -4.09
N SER A 61 -3.06 9.74 -5.17
CA SER A 61 -3.52 10.13 -6.49
C SER A 61 -2.83 9.31 -7.57
N MET A 62 -3.47 9.20 -8.74
CA MET A 62 -2.87 8.64 -9.94
C MET A 62 -2.86 9.68 -11.05
N VAL A 63 -1.82 9.65 -11.89
CA VAL A 63 -1.68 10.54 -13.05
C VAL A 63 -1.84 9.71 -14.32
N TYR A 64 -2.84 10.05 -15.11
CA TYR A 64 -3.16 9.42 -16.38
C TYR A 64 -2.60 10.26 -17.53
N LEU A 65 -1.93 9.62 -18.47
CA LEU A 65 -1.48 10.18 -19.75
C LEU A 65 -2.19 9.41 -20.88
N PRO A 66 -3.42 9.81 -21.27
CA PRO A 66 -4.25 9.00 -22.16
C PRO A 66 -3.70 8.87 -23.59
N SER A 67 -3.00 9.89 -24.11
CA SER A 67 -2.36 9.85 -25.43
C SER A 67 -1.23 8.81 -25.49
N GLU A 68 -0.51 8.64 -24.39
CA GLU A 68 0.62 7.73 -24.23
C GLU A 68 0.17 6.36 -23.74
N ARG A 69 -1.07 6.23 -23.25
CA ARG A 69 -1.62 5.04 -22.61
C ARG A 69 -0.79 4.62 -21.39
N VAL A 70 -0.39 5.60 -20.58
CA VAL A 70 0.42 5.38 -19.37
C VAL A 70 -0.31 5.91 -18.14
N VAL A 71 -0.25 5.17 -17.03
CA VAL A 71 -0.65 5.65 -15.70
C VAL A 71 0.51 5.58 -14.72
N PHE A 72 0.78 6.68 -14.02
CA PHE A 72 1.61 6.68 -12.81
C PHE A 72 0.70 6.44 -11.60
N ALA A 73 0.81 5.25 -11.00
CA ALA A 73 -0.11 4.78 -9.96
C ALA A 73 0.35 5.11 -8.53
N GLY A 74 1.61 5.53 -8.36
CA GLY A 74 2.23 5.71 -7.05
C GLY A 74 2.14 4.43 -6.20
N ASP A 75 2.18 4.59 -4.88
CA ASP A 75 2.14 3.47 -3.93
C ASP A 75 0.74 2.86 -3.76
N LEU A 76 -0.20 3.14 -4.67
CA LEU A 76 -1.41 2.32 -4.84
C LEU A 76 -1.13 1.07 -5.68
N LEU A 77 0.06 0.94 -6.28
CA LEU A 77 0.48 -0.25 -7.02
C LEU A 77 1.90 -0.67 -6.60
N PHE A 78 2.05 -1.93 -6.16
CA PHE A 78 3.33 -2.58 -5.89
C PHE A 78 3.46 -3.83 -6.76
N ILE A 79 4.57 -3.99 -7.48
CA ILE A 79 4.82 -5.14 -8.34
C ILE A 79 5.98 -5.97 -7.79
N GLY A 80 5.77 -7.27 -7.67
CA GLY A 80 6.76 -8.23 -7.16
C GLY A 80 6.92 -8.26 -5.63
N ILE A 81 6.30 -7.31 -4.91
CA ILE A 81 6.36 -7.24 -3.45
C ILE A 81 4.95 -6.99 -2.90
N ALA A 82 4.58 -7.69 -1.83
CA ALA A 82 3.27 -7.54 -1.21
C ALA A 82 3.08 -6.09 -0.68
N PRO A 83 2.02 -5.39 -1.11
CA PRO A 83 1.69 -4.05 -0.60
C PRO A 83 1.51 -4.04 0.92
N VAL A 84 2.02 -2.98 1.55
CA VAL A 84 1.74 -2.69 2.96
C VAL A 84 0.70 -1.59 3.07
N MET A 85 -0.37 -1.88 3.79
CA MET A 85 -1.45 -0.96 4.07
C MET A 85 -1.19 -0.20 5.37
N TRP A 86 -0.94 1.11 5.30
CA TRP A 86 -0.85 1.98 6.47
C TRP A 86 -2.16 2.69 6.82
N ALA A 87 -3.14 2.61 5.92
CA ALA A 87 -4.48 3.10 6.14
C ALA A 87 -5.52 2.12 5.57
N GLY A 88 -6.46 1.70 6.42
CA GLY A 88 -7.52 0.77 6.03
C GLY A 88 -8.86 1.46 5.74
N PRO A 89 -9.85 0.73 5.19
CA PRO A 89 -9.83 -0.72 4.94
C PRO A 89 -9.19 -1.12 3.60
N ALA A 90 -8.85 -2.40 3.46
CA ALA A 90 -8.38 -3.02 2.22
C ALA A 90 -9.37 -2.85 1.05
N ALA A 91 -10.67 -2.80 1.34
CA ALA A 91 -11.71 -2.56 0.34
C ALA A 91 -11.51 -1.24 -0.43
N LYS A 92 -11.06 -0.17 0.23
CA LYS A 92 -10.78 1.11 -0.47
C LYS A 92 -9.67 0.99 -1.50
N TRP A 93 -8.67 0.17 -1.21
CA TRP A 93 -7.59 -0.12 -2.16
C TRP A 93 -8.11 -0.89 -3.37
N SER A 94 -8.93 -1.92 -3.13
CA SER A 94 -9.59 -2.68 -4.21
C SER A 94 -10.50 -1.79 -5.07
N ASP A 95 -11.23 -0.85 -4.47
CA ASP A 95 -12.07 0.12 -5.19
C ASP A 95 -11.23 1.04 -6.09
N ALA A 96 -10.10 1.55 -5.59
CA ALA A 96 -9.18 2.38 -6.38
C ALA A 96 -8.60 1.61 -7.59
N LEU A 97 -8.19 0.35 -7.40
CA LEU A 97 -7.69 -0.48 -8.49
C LEU A 97 -8.80 -0.90 -9.46
N SER A 98 -10.02 -1.09 -8.97
CA SER A 98 -11.20 -1.33 -9.83
C SER A 98 -11.50 -0.13 -10.72
N ASP A 99 -11.41 1.08 -10.18
CA ASP A 99 -11.59 2.32 -10.94
C ASP A 99 -10.46 2.51 -11.97
N LEU A 100 -9.20 2.19 -11.61
CA LEU A 100 -8.08 2.18 -12.56
C LEU A 100 -8.33 1.22 -13.74
N ILE A 101 -8.74 -0.03 -13.46
CA ILE A 101 -9.06 -1.03 -14.49
C ILE A 101 -10.19 -0.52 -15.41
N LYS A 102 -11.25 0.09 -14.85
CA LYS A 102 -12.40 0.60 -15.62
C LYS A 102 -12.03 1.75 -16.56
N ARG A 103 -10.97 2.50 -16.26
CA ARG A 103 -10.56 3.71 -17.00
C ARG A 103 -9.47 3.46 -18.03
N THR A 104 -8.90 2.26 -18.04
CA THR A 104 -7.75 1.89 -18.88
C THR A 104 -8.09 0.70 -19.78
N GLY A 105 -7.19 0.39 -20.71
CA GLY A 105 -7.32 -0.74 -21.64
C GLY A 105 -6.13 -1.69 -21.53
N ASP A 106 -6.22 -2.83 -22.22
CA ASP A 106 -5.20 -3.88 -22.19
C ASP A 106 -3.84 -3.44 -22.78
N ASP A 107 -3.82 -2.37 -23.56
CA ASP A 107 -2.64 -1.78 -24.19
C ASP A 107 -2.00 -0.65 -23.39
N TRP A 108 -2.46 -0.43 -22.15
CA TRP A 108 -1.91 0.58 -21.25
C TRP A 108 -0.75 0.02 -20.42
N LEU A 109 0.20 0.90 -20.09
CA LEU A 109 1.31 0.63 -19.18
C LEU A 109 1.10 1.34 -17.84
N PHE A 110 1.48 0.68 -16.76
CA PHE A 110 1.33 1.18 -15.41
C PHE A 110 2.69 1.28 -14.73
N VAL A 111 3.03 2.49 -14.30
CA VAL A 111 4.24 2.79 -13.52
C VAL A 111 3.87 2.72 -12.04
N PRO A 112 4.28 1.66 -11.30
CA PRO A 112 3.99 1.54 -9.88
C PRO A 112 4.89 2.46 -9.05
N GLY A 113 4.54 2.66 -7.79
CA GLY A 113 5.44 3.28 -6.82
C GLY A 113 6.62 2.37 -6.44
N HIS A 114 6.40 1.06 -6.50
CA HIS A 114 7.44 0.04 -6.28
C HIS A 114 7.35 -1.10 -7.27
N GLY A 115 8.51 -1.56 -7.73
CA GLY A 115 8.63 -2.66 -8.68
C GLY A 115 8.74 -2.18 -10.13
N PRO A 116 8.83 -3.11 -11.09
CA PRO A 116 8.93 -2.79 -12.51
C PRO A 116 7.60 -2.25 -13.07
N VAL A 117 7.70 -1.52 -14.19
CA VAL A 117 6.54 -1.17 -15.03
C VAL A 117 5.77 -2.45 -15.40
N THR A 118 4.45 -2.38 -15.40
CA THR A 118 3.57 -3.53 -15.62
C THR A 118 2.43 -3.20 -16.59
N ASP A 119 1.62 -4.20 -16.89
CA ASP A 119 0.38 -4.12 -17.64
C ASP A 119 -0.83 -4.36 -16.71
N LEU A 120 -2.01 -4.58 -17.30
CA LEU A 120 -3.25 -4.78 -16.55
C LEU A 120 -3.19 -6.01 -15.61
N THR A 121 -2.36 -7.02 -15.92
CA THR A 121 -2.25 -8.24 -15.10
C THR A 121 -1.63 -7.92 -13.74
N GLY A 122 -0.66 -7.01 -13.68
CA GLY A 122 -0.08 -6.53 -12.42
C GLY A 122 -1.11 -5.80 -11.56
N VAL A 123 -1.94 -4.96 -12.19
CA VAL A 123 -3.03 -4.24 -11.49
C VAL A 123 -4.05 -5.23 -10.91
N GLN A 124 -4.45 -6.23 -11.70
CA GLN A 124 -5.40 -7.26 -11.28
C GLN A 124 -4.86 -8.11 -10.13
N LEU A 125 -3.58 -8.48 -10.16
CA LEU A 125 -2.94 -9.25 -9.10
C LEU A 125 -2.92 -8.48 -7.76
N VAL A 126 -2.59 -7.19 -7.80
CA VAL A 126 -2.60 -6.34 -6.60
C VAL A 126 -4.03 -6.17 -6.07
N LYS A 127 -5.01 -6.02 -6.96
CA LYS A 127 -6.43 -5.98 -6.57
C LYS A 127 -6.86 -7.28 -5.90
N GLU A 128 -6.50 -8.43 -6.48
CA GLU A 128 -6.79 -9.75 -5.93
C GLU A 128 -6.21 -9.93 -4.53
N TYR A 129 -5.00 -9.40 -4.29
CA TYR A 129 -4.41 -9.39 -2.95
C TYR A 129 -5.26 -8.63 -1.92
N PHE A 130 -5.74 -7.42 -2.24
CA PHE A 130 -6.58 -6.66 -1.32
C PHE A 130 -7.99 -7.24 -1.15
N ASP A 131 -8.57 -7.80 -2.21
CA ASP A 131 -9.82 -8.56 -2.14
C ASP A 131 -9.67 -9.77 -1.22
N TYR A 132 -8.54 -10.50 -1.35
CA TYR A 132 -8.22 -11.63 -0.50
C TYR A 132 -8.13 -11.21 0.96
N VAL A 133 -7.37 -10.16 1.30
CA VAL A 133 -7.26 -9.68 2.68
C VAL A 133 -8.64 -9.32 3.22
N HIS A 134 -9.38 -8.48 2.50
CA HIS A 134 -10.69 -8.01 2.96
C HIS A 134 -11.65 -9.19 3.21
N LYS A 135 -11.73 -10.12 2.26
CA LYS A 135 -12.57 -11.32 2.37
C LYS A 135 -12.12 -12.23 3.50
N ALA A 136 -10.84 -12.57 3.57
CA ALA A 136 -10.31 -13.49 4.56
C ALA A 136 -10.46 -12.97 5.99
N VAL A 137 -10.22 -11.68 6.24
CA VAL A 137 -10.48 -11.09 7.55
C VAL A 137 -11.98 -11.10 7.87
N THR A 138 -12.85 -10.82 6.89
CA THR A 138 -14.32 -10.86 7.09
C THR A 138 -14.81 -12.24 7.49
N GLU A 139 -14.33 -13.28 6.82
CA GLU A 139 -14.89 -14.63 6.93
C GLU A 139 -14.25 -15.47 8.03
N ARG A 140 -12.99 -15.17 8.40
CA ARG A 140 -12.17 -16.11 9.19
C ARG A 140 -11.66 -15.54 10.50
N CYS A 141 -11.91 -14.26 10.76
CA CYS A 141 -11.37 -13.56 11.92
C CYS A 141 -12.47 -12.85 12.71
N THR A 142 -12.27 -12.78 14.02
CA THR A 142 -13.09 -12.00 14.94
C THR A 142 -12.17 -11.04 15.71
N PRO A 143 -11.77 -9.92 15.09
CA PRO A 143 -10.85 -8.97 15.71
C PRO A 143 -11.41 -8.44 17.04
N SER A 144 -10.68 -8.63 18.14
CA SER A 144 -11.02 -8.08 19.46
C SER A 144 -9.90 -7.26 20.10
N ASP A 145 -8.65 -7.68 19.90
CA ASP A 145 -7.46 -7.11 20.51
C ASP A 145 -6.22 -7.36 19.63
N GLU A 146 -5.07 -6.79 20.02
CA GLU A 146 -3.81 -6.91 19.27
C GLU A 146 -3.38 -8.38 19.04
N LYS A 147 -3.69 -9.29 19.97
CA LYS A 147 -3.33 -10.71 19.84
C LYS A 147 -4.19 -11.39 18.77
N GLN A 148 -5.51 -11.15 18.79
CA GLN A 148 -6.40 -11.68 17.75
C GLN A 148 -6.10 -11.09 16.36
N ASP A 149 -5.68 -9.82 16.30
CA ASP A 149 -5.25 -9.19 15.04
C ASP A 149 -4.02 -9.94 14.46
N LEU A 150 -3.04 -10.28 15.30
CA LEU A 150 -1.84 -11.03 14.90
C LEU A 150 -2.15 -12.50 14.55
N ASP A 151 -2.99 -13.17 15.33
CA ASP A 151 -3.43 -14.55 15.05
C ASP A 151 -4.18 -14.63 13.71
N CYS A 152 -5.00 -13.62 13.41
CA CYS A 152 -5.64 -13.48 12.10
C CYS A 152 -4.60 -13.33 10.98
N ALA A 153 -3.61 -12.46 11.19
CA ALA A 153 -2.56 -12.21 10.21
C ALA A 153 -1.75 -13.47 9.87
N TYR A 154 -1.41 -14.30 10.85
CA TYR A 154 -0.76 -15.59 10.60
C TYR A 154 -1.64 -16.54 9.78
N LYS A 155 -2.93 -16.67 10.12
CA LYS A 155 -3.89 -17.49 9.34
C LYS A 155 -4.00 -17.04 7.89
N LEU A 156 -3.95 -15.72 7.64
CA LEU A 156 -3.99 -15.16 6.27
C LEU A 156 -2.69 -15.47 5.50
N LEU A 157 -1.53 -15.39 6.14
CA LEU A 157 -0.26 -15.73 5.50
C LEU A 157 -0.18 -17.24 5.17
N GLU A 158 -0.58 -18.10 6.09
CA GLU A 158 -0.66 -19.56 5.90
C GLU A 158 -1.65 -19.93 4.80
N GLY A 159 -2.81 -19.27 4.80
CA GLY A 159 -3.87 -19.44 3.80
C GLY A 159 -3.71 -18.61 2.53
N LEU A 160 -2.55 -17.97 2.31
CA LEU A 160 -2.32 -17.12 1.14
C LEU A 160 -2.41 -17.96 -0.15
N PRO A 161 -3.25 -17.59 -1.13
CA PRO A 161 -3.35 -18.30 -2.41
C PRO A 161 -1.99 -18.44 -3.07
N LYS A 162 -1.74 -19.60 -3.69
CA LYS A 162 -0.45 -19.93 -4.32
C LYS A 162 0.02 -18.83 -5.28
N GLN A 163 -0.87 -18.32 -6.14
CA GLN A 163 -0.57 -17.25 -7.08
C GLN A 163 -0.04 -15.99 -6.39
N LEU A 164 -0.69 -15.54 -5.31
CA LEU A 164 -0.24 -14.37 -4.54
C LEU A 164 1.06 -14.66 -3.78
N ARG A 165 1.22 -15.88 -3.26
CA ARG A 165 2.45 -16.29 -2.59
C ARG A 165 3.66 -16.30 -3.52
N GLU A 166 3.48 -16.75 -4.77
CA GLU A 166 4.54 -16.79 -5.78
C GLU A 166 4.81 -15.43 -6.41
N ALA A 167 3.83 -14.53 -6.43
CA ALA A 167 3.96 -13.20 -7.00
C ALA A 167 4.73 -12.21 -6.12
N PHE A 168 4.96 -12.52 -4.84
CA PHE A 168 5.62 -11.63 -3.89
C PHE A 168 6.91 -12.24 -3.35
N SER A 169 8.02 -11.50 -3.41
CA SER A 169 9.29 -11.90 -2.80
C SER A 169 9.23 -11.95 -1.26
N GLU A 170 8.43 -11.07 -0.66
CA GLU A 170 8.22 -11.01 0.79
C GLU A 170 6.73 -11.14 1.16
N PRO A 171 6.12 -12.34 1.00
CA PRO A 171 4.69 -12.52 1.28
C PRO A 171 4.33 -12.24 2.75
N GLN A 172 5.29 -12.35 3.67
CA GLN A 172 5.13 -12.03 5.09
C GLN A 172 4.75 -10.56 5.36
N ARG A 173 4.91 -9.64 4.39
CA ARG A 173 4.42 -8.26 4.52
C ARG A 173 2.90 -8.19 4.68
N ILE A 174 2.15 -9.24 4.27
CA ILE A 174 0.71 -9.36 4.54
C ILE A 174 0.40 -9.28 6.04
N LEU A 175 1.33 -9.63 6.92
CA LEU A 175 1.12 -9.57 8.37
C LEU A 175 0.74 -8.15 8.83
N ILE A 176 1.30 -7.12 8.21
CA ILE A 176 0.95 -5.73 8.50
C ILE A 176 -0.44 -5.43 7.97
N THR A 177 -0.68 -5.71 6.69
CA THR A 177 -1.94 -5.40 6.00
C THR A 177 -3.14 -6.09 6.65
N ALA A 178 -3.00 -7.35 7.06
CA ALA A 178 -4.05 -8.09 7.77
C ALA A 178 -4.37 -7.48 9.14
N GLN A 179 -3.35 -7.16 9.96
CA GLN A 179 -3.56 -6.51 11.25
C GLN A 179 -4.23 -5.13 11.08
N VAL A 180 -3.88 -4.37 10.04
CA VAL A 180 -4.49 -3.06 9.76
C VAL A 180 -5.96 -3.21 9.36
N GLU A 181 -6.32 -4.22 8.55
CA GLU A 181 -7.72 -4.55 8.24
C GLU A 181 -8.50 -4.94 9.51
N CYS A 182 -7.90 -5.75 10.40
CA CYS A 182 -8.49 -6.08 11.70
C CYS A 182 -8.73 -4.83 12.56
N MET A 183 -7.75 -3.93 12.65
CA MET A 183 -7.86 -2.66 13.38
C MET A 183 -8.98 -1.78 12.83
N THR A 184 -9.12 -1.70 11.50
CA THR A 184 -10.21 -0.96 10.84
C THR A 184 -11.58 -1.51 11.26
N ARG A 185 -11.73 -2.83 11.35
CA ARG A 185 -12.98 -3.46 11.81
C ARG A 185 -13.27 -3.16 13.26
N ARG A 186 -12.28 -3.28 14.15
CA ARG A 186 -12.45 -2.96 15.59
C ARG A 186 -12.85 -1.51 15.81
N LYS A 187 -12.34 -0.59 15.00
CA LYS A 187 -12.68 0.84 15.06
C LYS A 187 -13.97 1.21 14.33
N GLY A 188 -14.55 0.30 13.53
CA GLY A 188 -15.78 0.55 12.76
C GLY A 188 -15.62 1.55 11.62
N GLY A 189 -14.40 1.77 11.10
CA GLY A 189 -14.16 2.77 10.06
C GLY A 189 -12.71 2.90 9.63
N SER A 190 -12.44 3.78 8.66
CA SER A 190 -11.09 4.03 8.16
C SER A 190 -10.14 4.48 9.26
N ILE A 191 -8.88 4.04 9.16
CA ILE A 191 -7.84 4.35 10.13
C ILE A 191 -6.59 4.87 9.42
N GLN A 192 -5.78 5.62 10.16
CA GLN A 192 -4.38 5.89 9.82
C GLN A 192 -3.52 5.30 10.94
N VAL A 193 -2.52 4.50 10.59
CA VAL A 193 -1.66 3.86 11.59
C VAL A 193 -0.62 4.85 12.08
N GLU A 194 -0.64 5.15 13.37
CA GLU A 194 0.33 6.03 14.02
C GLU A 194 1.69 5.35 14.22
N LEU A 195 2.75 6.16 14.34
CA LEU A 195 4.13 5.69 14.40
C LEU A 195 4.38 4.57 15.44
N PRO A 196 3.93 4.66 16.71
CA PRO A 196 4.15 3.58 17.67
C PRO A 196 3.54 2.25 17.22
N THR A 197 2.35 2.30 16.60
CA THR A 197 1.70 1.11 16.04
C THR A 197 2.45 0.60 14.82
N LYS A 198 2.96 1.47 13.92
CA LYS A 198 3.81 1.02 12.80
C LYS A 198 5.03 0.23 13.29
N VAL A 199 5.70 0.70 14.35
CA VAL A 199 6.86 -0.01 14.94
C VAL A 199 6.46 -1.38 15.47
N LYS A 200 5.33 -1.51 16.17
CA LYS A 200 4.81 -2.81 16.64
C LYS A 200 4.53 -3.78 15.48
N LEU A 201 3.88 -3.30 14.41
CA LEU A 201 3.56 -4.12 13.23
C LEU A 201 4.82 -4.61 12.52
N LEU A 202 5.81 -3.73 12.35
CA LEU A 202 7.11 -4.06 11.79
C LEU A 202 7.88 -5.07 12.67
N ALA A 203 7.82 -4.91 13.99
CA ALA A 203 8.43 -5.85 14.93
C ALA A 203 7.79 -7.25 14.81
N ALA A 204 6.46 -7.34 14.76
CA ALA A 204 5.76 -8.62 14.58
C ALA A 204 6.13 -9.30 13.26
N GLN A 205 6.21 -8.55 12.15
CA GLN A 205 6.69 -9.09 10.88
C GLN A 205 8.15 -9.57 10.97
N GLY A 206 9.02 -8.81 11.64
CA GLY A 206 10.42 -9.16 11.86
C GLY A 206 10.58 -10.42 12.70
N GLU A 207 9.82 -10.55 13.79
CA GLU A 207 9.80 -11.76 14.63
C GLU A 207 9.39 -12.99 13.83
N TYR A 208 8.38 -12.88 12.98
CA TYR A 208 8.00 -13.97 12.07
C TYR A 208 9.15 -14.36 11.13
N ALA A 209 9.76 -13.37 10.45
CA ALA A 209 10.86 -13.63 9.53
C ALA A 209 12.05 -14.32 10.22
N VAL A 210 12.39 -13.93 11.45
CA VAL A 210 13.44 -14.59 12.24
C VAL A 210 13.07 -16.03 12.58
N ARG A 211 11.81 -16.30 12.96
CA ARG A 211 11.36 -17.67 13.28
C ARG A 211 11.43 -18.59 12.07
N GLU A 212 11.01 -18.13 10.90
CA GLU A 212 11.10 -18.88 9.64
C GLU A 212 12.56 -19.19 9.30
N LEU A 213 13.46 -18.20 9.38
CA LEU A 213 14.88 -18.41 9.13
C LEU A 213 15.50 -19.44 10.07
N VAL A 214 15.22 -19.36 11.38
CA VAL A 214 15.71 -20.33 12.37
C VAL A 214 15.08 -21.71 12.14
N GLY A 215 13.80 -21.77 11.76
CA GLY A 215 13.10 -22.99 11.39
C GLY A 215 13.76 -23.69 10.22
N MET A 216 14.09 -22.97 9.15
CA MET A 216 14.80 -23.49 7.97
C MET A 216 16.17 -24.07 8.33
N VAL A 217 16.95 -23.37 9.18
CA VAL A 217 18.28 -23.84 9.62
C VAL A 217 18.18 -25.17 10.36
N LYS A 218 17.16 -25.36 11.22
CA LYS A 218 16.97 -26.60 11.98
C LYS A 218 16.55 -27.81 11.13
N HIS A 219 15.95 -27.59 9.96
CA HIS A 219 15.52 -28.68 9.06
C HIS A 219 16.57 -28.98 7.97
N ALA A 220 17.61 -28.16 7.84
CA ALA A 220 18.71 -28.33 6.90
C ALA A 220 19.97 -29.00 7.51
N SER A 221 19.97 -29.24 8.82
CA SER A 221 21.03 -29.91 9.59
C SER A 221 20.65 -31.35 9.94
#